data_AF-A0A6P3Z4M0-F1
#
_entry.id   AF-A0A6P3Z4M0-F1
#
_cell.length_a   1.000
_cell.length_b   1.000
_cell.length_c   1.000
_cell.angle_alpha   90.00
_cell.angle_beta   90.00
_cell.angle_gamma   90.00
#
_symmetry.space_group_name_H-M   'P 1'
#
loop_
_entity.id
_entity.type
_entity.pdbx_description
1 polymer ?
#
loop_
_entity_poly.entity_id
_entity_poly.type
_entity_poly.pdbx_seq_one_letter_code
_entity_poly.pdbx_strand_id
1 'polypeptide(L)'
;MTEEKKVLKRKALAKWLKESILRLGPTFIKIGQQFSTRVDILAQEYVDQLSELQDQVPPFPSETAVNIVEEELGAPLDDVFDWFDYEPIAAASLGQVHRARLKGQEVVVKVQRPGLKDLFDIDLKNLRVSSYICFSLKMFSPLVDDEMIAV
;
A
#
# COMPACT_ATOMS: atom_id res chain seq x y z
N MET A 1 27.87 24.74 12.83
CA MET A 1 27.87 23.42 12.15
C MET A 1 27.76 23.67 10.66
N THR A 2 28.73 23.21 9.86
CA THR A 2 28.76 23.40 8.39
C THR A 2 27.56 22.73 7.71
N GLU A 3 27.11 23.28 6.58
CA GLU A 3 25.97 22.75 5.83
C GLU A 3 26.16 21.28 5.43
N GLU A 4 27.39 20.90 5.08
CA GLU A 4 27.79 19.51 4.83
C GLU A 4 27.49 18.58 6.00
N LYS A 5 27.80 19.02 7.24
CA LYS A 5 27.51 18.23 8.46
C LYS A 5 26.00 18.11 8.71
N LYS A 6 25.21 19.12 8.34
CA LYS A 6 23.73 19.07 8.45
C LYS A 6 23.14 18.06 7.46
N VAL A 7 23.58 18.08 6.20
CA VAL A 7 23.14 17.14 5.15
C VAL A 7 23.45 15.71 5.57
N LEU A 8 24.68 15.43 6.01
CA LEU A 8 25.08 14.09 6.47
C LEU A 8 24.22 13.61 7.64
N LYS A 9 23.92 14.50 8.60
CA LYS A 9 23.04 14.17 9.72
C LYS A 9 21.62 13.86 9.25
N ARG A 10 21.06 14.65 8.31
CA ARG A 10 19.72 14.40 7.76
C ARG A 10 19.66 13.07 7.00
N LYS A 11 20.68 12.74 6.19
CA LYS A 11 20.76 11.43 5.52
C LYS A 11 20.75 10.26 6.50
N ALA A 12 21.54 10.35 7.58
CA ALA A 12 21.57 9.31 8.61
C ALA A 12 20.19 9.15 9.31
N LEU A 13 19.54 10.26 9.65
CA LEU A 13 18.21 10.24 10.27
C LEU A 13 17.13 9.73 9.32
N ALA A 14 17.16 10.14 8.04
CA ALA A 14 16.23 9.69 7.01
C ALA A 14 16.30 8.17 6.81
N LYS A 15 17.52 7.62 6.77
CA LYS A 15 17.72 6.17 6.69
C LYS A 15 17.16 5.46 7.91
N TRP A 16 17.46 5.96 9.12
CA TRP A 16 16.93 5.40 10.36
C TRP A 16 15.39 5.46 10.43
N LEU A 17 14.78 6.54 9.95
CA LEU A 17 13.33 6.70 9.88
C LEU A 17 12.71 5.66 8.96
N LYS A 18 13.24 5.50 7.73
CA LYS A 18 12.79 4.48 6.77
C LYS A 18 12.85 3.08 7.37
N GLU A 19 13.98 2.70 7.97
CA GLU A 19 14.16 1.39 8.61
C GLU A 19 13.18 1.17 9.78
N SER A 20 12.87 2.23 10.52
CA SER A 20 11.88 2.16 11.61
C SER A 20 10.46 1.99 11.07
N ILE A 21 10.10 2.70 10.00
CA ILE A 21 8.83 2.55 9.29
C ILE A 21 8.66 1.11 8.77
N LEU A 22 9.71 0.53 8.17
CA LEU A 22 9.69 -0.86 7.71
C LEU A 22 9.45 -1.84 8.86
N ARG A 23 10.09 -1.65 10.01
CA ARG A 23 9.89 -2.49 11.21
C ARG A 23 8.48 -2.38 11.80
N LEU A 24 7.86 -1.21 11.69
CA LEU A 24 6.51 -0.97 12.20
C LEU A 24 5.41 -1.55 11.29
N GLY A 25 5.73 -1.85 10.03
CA GLY A 25 4.89 -2.65 9.14
C GLY A 25 3.94 -1.85 8.24
N PRO A 26 2.95 -2.52 7.62
CA PRO A 26 2.23 -2.04 6.43
C PRO A 26 1.55 -0.68 6.60
N THR A 27 0.92 -0.42 7.74
CA THR A 27 0.31 0.89 8.04
C THR A 27 1.34 2.03 7.95
N PHE A 28 2.51 1.88 8.58
CA PHE A 28 3.55 2.92 8.58
C PHE A 28 4.23 3.05 7.23
N ILE A 29 4.35 1.95 6.49
CA ILE A 29 4.85 1.98 5.11
C ILE A 29 3.93 2.86 4.25
N LYS A 30 2.61 2.71 4.33
CA LYS A 30 1.64 3.57 3.61
C LYS A 30 1.77 5.05 4.00
N ILE A 31 1.97 5.34 5.29
CA ILE A 31 2.22 6.71 5.77
C ILE A 31 3.53 7.26 5.18
N GLY A 32 4.60 6.46 5.21
CA GLY A 32 5.90 6.82 4.63
C GLY A 32 5.80 7.10 3.12
N GLN A 33 5.07 6.27 2.38
CA GLN A 33 4.76 6.48 0.96
C GLN A 33 4.03 7.81 0.73
N GLN A 34 3.02 8.14 1.55
CA GLN A 34 2.30 9.40 1.41
C GLN A 34 3.22 10.61 1.63
N PHE A 35 4.07 10.57 2.66
CA PHE A 35 5.04 11.64 2.93
C PHE A 35 6.17 11.74 1.91
N SER A 36 6.55 10.64 1.26
CA SER A 36 7.59 10.66 0.23
C SER A 36 7.21 11.46 -1.02
N THR A 37 5.93 11.83 -1.18
CA THR A 37 5.45 12.67 -2.28
C THR A 37 5.41 14.17 -1.94
N ARG A 38 5.70 14.54 -0.67
CA ARG A 38 5.59 15.90 -0.15
C ARG A 38 6.94 16.59 0.02
N VAL A 39 7.56 16.94 -1.11
CA VAL A 39 8.82 17.71 -1.18
C VAL A 39 8.74 19.10 -0.57
N ASP A 40 7.51 19.61 -0.37
CA ASP A 40 7.22 20.87 0.28
C ASP A 40 7.24 20.78 1.83
N ILE A 41 7.16 19.57 2.39
CA ILE A 41 7.15 19.34 3.85
C ILE A 41 8.49 18.78 4.33
N LEU A 42 9.09 17.87 3.58
CA LEU A 42 10.29 17.14 3.99
C LEU A 42 11.52 17.60 3.20
N ALA A 43 12.66 17.71 3.89
CA ALA A 43 13.93 17.94 3.21
C ALA A 43 14.23 16.77 2.25
N GLN A 44 14.89 17.08 1.13
CA GLN A 44 15.13 16.15 0.03
C GLN A 44 15.71 14.81 0.51
N GLU A 45 16.61 14.81 1.51
CA GLU A 45 17.23 13.58 2.00
C GLU A 45 16.23 12.59 2.64
N TYR A 46 15.13 13.09 3.20
CA TYR A 46 14.03 12.26 3.72
C TYR A 46 13.12 11.78 2.60
N VAL A 47 12.79 12.66 1.64
CA VAL A 47 11.99 12.30 0.46
C VAL A 47 12.65 11.15 -0.29
N ASP A 48 13.95 11.24 -0.53
CA ASP A 48 14.72 10.22 -1.26
C ASP A 48 14.63 8.87 -0.55
N GLN A 49 14.85 8.83 0.78
CA GLN A 49 14.79 7.58 1.55
C GLN A 49 13.37 7.02 1.66
N LEU A 50 12.36 7.87 1.88
CA LEU A 50 10.97 7.41 1.96
C LEU A 50 10.43 6.99 0.58
N SER A 51 10.98 7.51 -0.52
CA SER A 51 10.59 7.09 -1.87
C SER A 51 11.00 5.65 -2.16
N GLU A 52 12.00 5.11 -1.46
CA GLU A 52 12.32 3.67 -1.51
C GLU A 52 11.23 2.80 -0.87
N LEU A 53 10.29 3.38 -0.10
CA LEU A 53 9.11 2.67 0.38
C LEU A 53 8.01 2.56 -0.68
N GLN A 54 8.15 3.26 -1.81
CA GLN A 54 7.16 3.17 -2.89
C GLN A 54 7.15 1.76 -3.45
N ASP A 55 5.94 1.22 -3.54
CA ASP A 55 5.70 -0.18 -3.85
C ASP A 55 5.97 -0.43 -5.35
N GLN A 56 7.14 -1.00 -5.68
CA GLN A 56 7.31 -1.79 -6.91
C GLN A 56 7.06 -3.25 -6.56
N VAL A 57 5.79 -3.61 -6.38
CA VAL A 57 5.45 -4.97 -5.95
C VAL A 57 5.54 -5.90 -7.13
N PRO A 58 6.41 -6.92 -7.10
CA PRO A 58 6.39 -7.94 -8.14
C PRO A 58 5.03 -8.65 -8.14
N PRO A 59 4.58 -9.13 -9.31
CA PRO A 59 3.43 -10.02 -9.37
C PRO A 59 3.69 -11.25 -8.50
N PHE A 60 2.63 -11.77 -7.90
CA PHE A 60 2.65 -13.09 -7.30
C PHE A 60 2.52 -14.15 -8.41
N PRO A 61 2.84 -15.44 -8.14
CA PRO A 61 2.83 -16.46 -9.19
C PRO A 61 1.49 -16.52 -9.93
N SER A 62 1.55 -16.56 -11.27
CA SER A 62 0.35 -16.59 -12.11
C SER A 62 -0.55 -17.79 -11.79
N GLU A 63 0.03 -18.94 -11.45
CA GLU A 63 -0.73 -20.12 -11.02
C GLU A 63 -1.60 -19.84 -9.79
N THR A 64 -1.08 -19.07 -8.82
CA THR A 64 -1.88 -18.64 -7.66
C THR A 64 -3.01 -17.71 -8.09
N ALA A 65 -2.78 -16.82 -9.06
CA ALA A 65 -3.82 -15.93 -9.57
C ALA A 65 -4.94 -16.70 -10.30
N VAL A 66 -4.56 -17.65 -11.15
CA VAL A 66 -5.48 -18.54 -11.87
C VAL A 66 -6.35 -19.30 -10.88
N ASN A 67 -5.73 -19.97 -9.89
CA ASN A 67 -6.46 -20.73 -8.88
C ASN A 67 -7.48 -19.88 -8.12
N ILE A 68 -7.11 -18.64 -7.74
CA ILE A 68 -8.05 -17.71 -7.06
C ILE A 68 -9.24 -17.40 -7.97
N VAL A 69 -9.00 -17.10 -9.25
CA VAL A 69 -10.06 -16.74 -10.19
C VAL A 69 -10.98 -17.93 -10.45
N GLU A 70 -10.44 -19.13 -10.66
CA GLU A 70 -11.23 -20.34 -10.87
C GLU A 70 -12.04 -20.73 -9.62
N GLU A 71 -11.47 -20.59 -8.42
CA GLU A 71 -12.16 -20.84 -7.16
C GLU A 71 -13.34 -19.87 -6.95
N GLU A 72 -13.14 -18.58 -7.21
CA GLU A 72 -14.20 -17.57 -7.05
C GLU A 72 -15.30 -17.69 -8.12
N LEU A 73 -14.96 -18.12 -9.34
CA LEU A 73 -15.92 -18.31 -10.44
C LEU A 73 -16.58 -19.69 -10.42
N GLY A 74 -16.00 -20.66 -9.72
CA GLY A 74 -16.48 -22.04 -9.63
C GLY A 74 -16.34 -22.82 -10.94
N ALA A 75 -15.47 -22.39 -11.85
CA ALA A 75 -15.25 -23.00 -13.16
C ALA A 75 -13.82 -22.73 -13.66
N PRO A 76 -13.26 -23.61 -14.52
CA PRO A 76 -12.00 -23.38 -15.21
C PRO A 76 -12.01 -22.08 -16.03
N LEU A 77 -10.86 -21.41 -16.18
CA LEU A 77 -10.76 -20.18 -16.95
C LEU A 77 -11.24 -20.35 -18.40
N ASP A 78 -10.91 -21.48 -19.02
CA ASP A 78 -11.26 -21.79 -20.42
C ASP A 78 -12.78 -21.98 -20.65
N ASP A 79 -13.55 -22.25 -19.58
CA ASP A 79 -15.01 -22.35 -19.65
C ASP A 79 -15.68 -20.97 -19.51
N VAL A 80 -14.99 -20.01 -18.91
CA VAL A 80 -15.52 -18.66 -18.62
C VAL A 80 -15.08 -17.63 -19.65
N PHE A 81 -13.79 -17.62 -19.99
CA PHE A 81 -13.17 -16.62 -20.85
C PHE A 81 -12.89 -17.21 -22.23
N ASP A 82 -13.07 -16.41 -23.29
CA ASP A 82 -12.65 -16.79 -24.64
C ASP A 82 -11.12 -16.86 -24.76
N TRP A 83 -10.43 -16.09 -23.91
CA TRP A 83 -8.97 -16.05 -23.79
C TRP A 83 -8.59 -15.38 -22.47
N PHE A 84 -7.53 -15.86 -21.83
CA PHE A 84 -6.97 -15.26 -20.62
C PHE A 84 -5.44 -15.19 -20.72
N ASP A 85 -4.86 -14.03 -20.43
CA ASP A 85 -3.41 -13.87 -20.35
C ASP A 85 -2.90 -14.32 -18.98
N TYR A 86 -2.13 -15.40 -18.97
CA TYR A 86 -1.52 -15.91 -17.75
C TYR A 86 -0.44 -14.95 -17.21
N GLU A 87 0.16 -14.12 -18.05
CA GLU A 87 1.10 -13.10 -17.59
C GLU A 87 0.35 -11.82 -17.16
N PRO A 88 0.59 -11.32 -15.94
CA PRO A 88 -0.05 -10.09 -15.48
C PRO A 88 0.55 -8.88 -16.22
N ILE A 89 -0.32 -7.95 -16.63
CA ILE A 89 0.10 -6.68 -17.25
C ILE A 89 0.57 -5.64 -16.25
N ALA A 90 0.17 -5.79 -14.98
CA ALA A 90 0.56 -4.91 -13.89
C ALA A 90 0.38 -5.61 -12.54
N ALA A 91 1.18 -5.21 -11.57
CA ALA A 91 1.04 -5.61 -10.17
C ALA A 91 1.09 -4.38 -9.26
N ALA A 92 0.36 -4.45 -8.16
CA ALA A 92 0.29 -3.42 -7.13
C ALA A 92 0.16 -4.06 -5.75
N SER A 93 0.14 -3.22 -4.72
CA SER A 93 0.02 -3.62 -3.32
C SER A 93 -1.19 -4.53 -3.04
N LEU A 94 -2.34 -4.23 -3.67
CA LEU A 94 -3.59 -4.94 -3.43
C LEU A 94 -3.83 -6.14 -4.36
N GLY A 95 -2.98 -6.40 -5.33
CA GLY A 95 -3.24 -7.44 -6.32
C GLY A 95 -2.49 -7.24 -7.63
N GLN A 96 -2.81 -8.08 -8.60
CA GLN A 96 -2.28 -7.97 -9.96
C GLN A 96 -3.41 -8.03 -10.98
N VAL A 97 -3.08 -7.67 -12.21
CA VAL A 97 -4.05 -7.40 -13.26
C VAL A 97 -3.69 -8.19 -14.50
N HIS A 98 -4.66 -8.92 -15.05
CA HIS A 98 -4.54 -9.75 -16.24
C HIS A 98 -5.45 -9.22 -17.36
N ARG A 99 -5.03 -9.44 -18.61
CA ARG A 99 -5.90 -9.23 -19.76
C ARG A 99 -6.70 -10.49 -20.02
N ALA A 100 -7.95 -10.33 -20.43
CA ALA A 100 -8.76 -11.45 -20.87
C ALA A 100 -9.75 -11.00 -21.94
N ARG A 101 -10.43 -11.96 -22.56
CA ARG A 101 -11.55 -11.73 -23.46
C ARG A 101 -12.75 -12.53 -22.98
N LEU A 102 -13.89 -11.88 -22.89
CA LEU A 102 -15.14 -12.46 -22.42
C LEU A 102 -16.26 -12.14 -23.40
N LYS A 103 -16.85 -13.15 -24.03
CA LYS A 103 -17.95 -13.00 -25.00
C LYS A 103 -17.61 -11.99 -26.12
N GLY A 104 -16.39 -12.05 -26.63
CA GLY A 104 -15.86 -11.19 -27.67
C GLY A 104 -15.38 -9.81 -27.19
N GLN A 105 -15.51 -9.46 -25.91
CA GLN A 105 -15.09 -8.17 -25.36
C GLN A 105 -13.77 -8.28 -24.61
N GLU A 106 -12.86 -7.33 -24.83
CA GLU A 106 -11.63 -7.24 -24.04
C GLU A 106 -11.92 -6.72 -22.64
N VAL A 107 -11.47 -7.45 -21.63
CA VAL A 107 -11.68 -7.15 -20.22
C VAL A 107 -10.37 -7.20 -19.45
N VAL A 108 -10.40 -6.58 -18.27
CA VAL A 108 -9.28 -6.55 -17.34
C VAL A 108 -9.71 -7.29 -16.08
N VAL A 109 -8.99 -8.35 -15.74
CA VAL A 109 -9.27 -9.15 -14.54
C VAL A 109 -8.27 -8.75 -13.46
N LYS A 110 -8.77 -8.13 -12.39
CA LYS A 110 -7.95 -7.77 -11.24
C LYS A 110 -8.08 -8.84 -10.17
N VAL A 111 -6.96 -9.49 -9.86
CA VAL A 111 -6.89 -10.55 -8.86
C VAL A 111 -6.32 -9.98 -7.57
N GLN A 112 -7.05 -10.14 -6.47
CA GLN A 112 -6.61 -9.68 -5.15
C GLN A 112 -5.39 -10.49 -4.69
N ARG A 113 -4.40 -9.84 -4.07
CA ARG A 113 -3.23 -10.53 -3.51
C ARG A 113 -3.67 -11.48 -2.37
N PRO A 114 -3.23 -12.74 -2.36
CA PRO A 114 -3.59 -13.69 -1.31
C PRO A 114 -3.17 -13.18 0.07
N GLY A 115 -3.98 -13.47 1.10
CA GLY A 115 -3.71 -13.08 2.49
C GLY A 115 -3.98 -11.60 2.83
N LEU A 116 -4.58 -10.82 1.91
CA LEU A 116 -4.88 -9.41 2.16
C LEU A 116 -5.84 -9.18 3.32
N LYS A 117 -6.80 -10.08 3.53
CA LYS A 117 -7.80 -9.96 4.61
C LYS A 117 -7.15 -9.88 5.99
N ASP A 118 -6.21 -10.78 6.28
CA ASP A 118 -5.48 -10.80 7.55
C ASP A 118 -4.63 -9.54 7.72
N LEU A 119 -4.02 -9.07 6.63
CA LEU A 119 -3.24 -7.83 6.61
C LEU A 119 -4.11 -6.60 6.94
N PHE A 120 -5.31 -6.53 6.36
CA PHE A 120 -6.27 -5.46 6.64
C PHE A 120 -6.77 -5.48 8.09
N ASP A 121 -7.04 -6.66 8.64
CA ASP A 121 -7.48 -6.79 10.02
C ASP A 121 -6.42 -6.29 11.01
N ILE A 122 -5.14 -6.56 10.72
CA ILE A 122 -4.01 -6.04 11.49
C ILE A 122 -3.90 -4.52 11.33
N ASP A 123 -3.99 -4.00 10.10
CA ASP A 123 -3.95 -2.56 9.84
C ASP A 123 -5.08 -1.81 10.57
N LEU A 124 -6.31 -2.33 10.54
CA LEU A 124 -7.45 -1.74 11.24
C LEU A 124 -7.28 -1.75 12.76
N LYS A 125 -6.70 -2.81 13.33
CA LYS A 125 -6.34 -2.87 14.75
C LYS A 125 -5.28 -1.82 15.10
N ASN A 126 -4.24 -1.71 14.28
CA ASN A 126 -3.18 -0.72 14.47
C ASN A 126 -3.72 0.71 14.38
N LEU A 127 -4.60 0.99 13.42
CA LEU A 127 -5.28 2.29 13.30
C LEU A 127 -6.15 2.61 14.51
N ARG A 128 -6.90 1.63 15.05
CA ARG A 128 -7.65 1.82 16.29
C ARG A 128 -6.73 2.18 17.45
N VAL A 129 -5.66 1.41 17.67
CA VAL A 129 -4.69 1.67 18.75
C VAL A 129 -4.05 3.06 18.58
N SER A 130 -3.64 3.40 17.36
CA SER A 130 -3.09 4.72 17.04
C SER A 130 -4.10 5.83 17.30
N SER A 131 -5.37 5.64 16.93
CA SER A 131 -6.45 6.59 17.20
C SER A 131 -6.63 6.81 18.71
N TYR A 132 -6.66 5.74 19.50
CA TYR A 132 -6.72 5.83 20.97
C TYR A 132 -5.54 6.60 21.56
N ILE A 133 -4.32 6.33 21.09
CA ILE A 133 -3.12 7.05 21.54
C ILE A 133 -3.20 8.53 21.16
N CYS A 134 -3.59 8.84 19.92
CA CYS A 134 -3.69 10.21 19.44
C CYS A 134 -4.74 11.02 20.23
N PHE A 135 -5.88 10.41 20.52
CA PHE A 135 -6.92 10.99 21.36
C PHE A 135 -6.45 11.18 22.81
N SER A 136 -5.81 10.16 23.40
CA SER A 136 -5.30 10.20 24.79
C SER A 136 -4.21 11.24 24.98
N LEU A 137 -3.36 11.45 23.96
CA LEU A 137 -2.29 12.44 23.97
C LEU A 137 -2.75 13.85 23.54
N LYS A 138 -4.04 14.05 23.21
CA LYS A 138 -4.59 15.31 22.66
C LYS A 138 -3.78 15.82 21.46
N MET A 139 -3.24 14.90 20.66
CA MET A 139 -2.45 15.24 19.48
C MET A 139 -3.28 15.93 18.39
N PHE A 140 -4.61 15.83 18.46
CA PHE A 140 -5.54 16.60 17.67
C PHE A 140 -6.38 17.52 18.58
N SER A 141 -6.25 18.83 18.40
CA SER A 141 -7.10 19.87 18.98
C SER A 141 -7.06 21.11 18.08
N PRO A 142 -8.17 21.85 17.91
CA PRO A 142 -9.46 21.43 17.38
C PRO A 142 -9.50 21.67 15.85
N LEU A 143 -9.66 20.61 15.06
CA LEU A 143 -10.00 20.70 13.63
C LEU A 143 -11.25 19.87 13.29
N VAL A 144 -11.97 19.45 14.33
CA VAL A 144 -13.29 18.84 14.20
C VAL A 144 -14.17 19.70 15.07
N ASP A 145 -14.84 20.67 14.46
CA ASP A 145 -15.95 21.36 15.10
C ASP A 145 -16.98 20.30 15.54
N ASP A 146 -17.56 20.49 16.71
CA ASP A 146 -18.49 19.58 17.39
C ASP A 146 -19.78 19.26 16.58
N GLU A 147 -19.92 19.73 15.33
CA GLU A 147 -21.11 19.52 14.48
C GLU A 147 -21.11 18.19 13.69
N MET A 148 -19.99 17.48 13.56
CA MET A 148 -19.90 16.32 12.65
C MET A 148 -20.24 14.95 13.27
N ILE A 149 -20.80 14.91 14.49
CA ILE A 149 -21.22 13.66 15.17
C ILE A 149 -22.75 13.45 15.13
N ALA A 150 -23.50 14.32 14.46
CA ALA A 150 -24.97 14.23 14.37
C ALA A 150 -25.47 13.98 12.94
N VAL A 151 -25.14 12.83 12.32
CA VAL A 151 -25.94 12.18 11.27
C VAL A 151 -25.78 10.66 11.37
#